data_AF-A0A0C3CPJ5-F1
#
_entry.id   AF-A0A0C3CPJ5-F1
#
_cell.length_a   1.000
_cell.length_b   1.000
_cell.length_c   1.000
_cell.angle_alpha   90.00
_cell.angle_beta   90.00
_cell.angle_gamma   90.00
#
_symmetry.space_group_name_H-M   'P 1'
#
loop_
_entity.id
_entity.type
_entity.pdbx_description
1 polymer ?
#
loop_
_entity_poly.entity_id
_entity_poly.type
_entity_poly.pdbx_seq_one_letter_code
_entity_poly.pdbx_strand_id
1 'polypeptide(L)' 'ELILISWKGYFEVLKKELVGAMGEVLFMANIWSNKLCCLYLGLTAHWVKSDGNQHLTLESALIAFH' A
#
# COMPACT_ATOMS: atom_id res chain seq x y z
N GLU A 1 -4.17 -12.19 -18.70
CA GLU A 1 -3.01 -11.35 -19.07
C GLU A 1 -3.19 -9.87 -18.69
N LEU A 2 -4.30 -9.22 -19.04
CA LEU A 2 -4.57 -7.81 -18.72
C LEU A 2 -4.48 -7.46 -17.22
N ILE A 3 -4.94 -8.33 -16.32
CA ILE A 3 -4.88 -8.11 -14.87
C ILE A 3 -3.43 -7.96 -14.39
N LEU A 4 -2.52 -8.84 -14.83
CA LEU A 4 -1.11 -8.78 -14.43
C LEU A 4 -0.41 -7.52 -14.95
N ILE A 5 -0.75 -7.07 -16.15
CA ILE A 5 -0.23 -5.84 -16.74
C ILE A 5 -0.70 -4.62 -15.93
N SER A 6 -1.99 -4.56 -15.60
CA SER A 6 -2.54 -3.49 -14.76
C SER A 6 -1.90 -3.47 -13.38
N TRP A 7 -1.71 -4.64 -12.76
CA TRP A 7 -1.03 -4.76 -11.47
C TRP A 7 0.42 -4.29 -11.54
N LYS A 8 1.15 -4.66 -12.59
CA LYS A 8 2.52 -4.18 -12.80
C LYS A 8 2.56 -2.65 -12.94
N GLY A 9 1.67 -2.08 -13.74
CA GLY A 9 1.56 -0.63 -13.90
C GLY A 9 1.25 0.08 -12.59
N TYR A 10 0.30 -0.45 -11.82
CA TYR A 10 -0.01 0.04 -10.47
C TYR A 10 1.21 0.00 -9.55
N PHE A 11 1.94 -1.13 -9.53
CA PHE A 11 3.09 -1.29 -8.66
C PHE A 11 4.25 -0.35 -9.01
N GLU A 12 4.48 -0.07 -10.29
CA GLU A 12 5.49 0.92 -10.72
C GLU A 12 5.14 2.34 -10.26
N VAL A 13 3.86 2.72 -10.27
CA VAL A 13 3.41 4.02 -9.73
C VAL A 13 3.58 4.04 -8.21
N LEU A 14 3.08 3.02 -7.51
CA LEU A 14 3.18 2.90 -6.06
C LEU A 14 4.64 2.98 -5.59
N LYS A 15 5.55 2.28 -6.28
CA LYS A 15 6.98 2.32 -5.95
C LYS A 15 7.56 3.73 -6.04
N LYS A 16 7.20 4.50 -7.06
CA LYS A 16 7.65 5.90 -7.20
C LYS A 16 7.12 6.78 -6.09
N GLU A 17 5.85 6.60 -5.73
CA GLU A 17 5.23 7.37 -4.64
C GLU A 17 5.87 7.06 -3.27
N LEU A 18 6.10 5.78 -2.97
CA LEU A 18 6.76 5.36 -1.72
C LEU A 18 8.22 5.82 -1.64
N VAL A 19 8.94 5.88 -2.76
CA VAL A 19 10.27 6.48 -2.82
C VAL A 19 10.20 7.98 -2.52
N GLY A 20 9.18 8.68 -3.03
CA GLY A 20 8.95 10.10 -2.74
C GLY A 20 8.60 10.37 -1.28
N ALA A 21 7.92 9.43 -0.61
CA ALA A 21 7.54 9.50 0.79
C ALA A 21 8.57 8.86 1.75
N MET A 22 9.79 8.56 1.29
CA MET A 22 10.80 7.84 2.08
C MET A 22 11.08 8.55 3.40
N GLY A 23 10.99 7.82 4.52
CA GLY A 23 11.13 8.35 5.87
C GLY A 23 9.82 8.81 6.53
N GLU A 24 8.74 8.93 5.74
CA GLU A 24 7.40 9.35 6.21
C GLU A 24 6.31 8.31 5.91
N VAL A 25 6.71 7.11 5.45
CA VAL A 25 5.79 5.99 5.25
C VAL A 25 5.59 5.22 6.56
N LEU A 26 4.33 5.00 6.93
CA LEU A 26 3.92 4.10 8.00
C LEU A 26 3.44 2.77 7.41
N PHE A 27 4.02 1.67 7.88
CA PHE A 27 3.58 0.32 7.50
C PHE A 27 2.74 -0.28 8.61
N MET A 28 1.59 -0.85 8.26
CA MET A 28 0.71 -1.55 9.19
C MET A 28 0.57 -3.00 8.76
N ALA A 29 1.01 -3.91 9.63
CA ALA A 29 0.84 -5.34 9.47
C ALA A 29 -0.33 -5.80 10.33
N ASN A 30 -1.41 -6.21 9.68
CA ASN A 30 -2.57 -6.81 10.31
C ASN A 30 -2.46 -8.33 10.20
N ILE A 31 -2.45 -9.02 11.33
CA ILE A 31 -2.43 -10.48 11.41
C ILE A 31 -3.73 -10.92 12.06
N TRP A 32 -4.47 -11.81 11.42
CA TRP A 32 -5.70 -12.36 11.97
C TRP A 32 -5.90 -13.81 11.57
N SER A 33 -6.79 -14.52 12.25
CA SER A 33 -7.18 -15.87 11.90
C SER A 33 -8.68 -15.98 11.67
N ASN A 34 -9.10 -16.90 10.80
CA ASN A 34 -10.52 -17.24 10.67
C ASN A 34 -10.94 -18.30 11.71
N LYS A 35 -12.22 -18.72 11.66
CA LYS A 35 -12.78 -19.76 12.53
C LYS A 35 -12.15 -21.15 12.35
N LEU A 36 -11.42 -21.37 11.26
CA LEU A 36 -10.70 -22.60 10.94
C LEU A 36 -9.21 -22.50 11.32
N CYS A 37 -8.81 -21.48 12.06
CA CYS A 37 -7.42 -21.20 12.43
C CYS A 37 -6.48 -20.98 11.24
N CYS A 38 -7.00 -20.62 10.06
CA CYS A 38 -6.15 -20.17 8.95
C CYS A 38 -5.62 -18.77 9.27
N LEU A 39 -4.30 -18.60 9.22
CA LEU A 39 -3.63 -17.33 9.45
C LEU A 39 -3.67 -16.48 8.17
N TYR A 40 -3.94 -15.19 8.32
CA TYR A 40 -3.88 -14.19 7.27
C TYR A 40 -2.96 -13.05 7.68
N LEU A 41 -2.30 -12.46 6.69
CA LEU A 41 -1.47 -11.27 6.84
C LEU A 41 -1.88 -10.25 5.79
N GLY A 42 -2.24 -9.05 6.23
CA GLY A 42 -2.38 -7.87 5.38
C GLY A 42 -1.31 -6.86 5.74
N LEU A 43 -0.55 -6.38 4.76
CA LEU A 43 0.42 -5.30 4.94
C LEU A 43 -0.02 -4.09 4.11
N THR A 44 -0.34 -3.00 4.79
CA THR A 44 -0.65 -1.72 4.16
C THR A 44 0.45 -0.71 4.42
N ALA A 45 0.75 0.12 3.42
CA ALA A 45 1.51 1.35 3.61
C ALA A 45 0.55 2.53 3.65
N HIS A 46 0.86 3.51 4.49
CA HIS A 46 0.18 4.78 4.62
C HIS A 46 1.21 5.89 4.51
N TRP A 47 0.92 6.93 3.74
CA TRP A 47 1.81 8.08 3.61
C TRP A 47 0.99 9.35 3.34
N VAL A 48 1.59 10.50 3.59
CA VAL A 48 0.97 11.78 3.26
C VAL A 48 1.52 12.26 1.92
N LYS A 49 0.64 12.77 1.06
CA LYS A 49 1.00 13.34 -0.24
C LYS A 49 0.44 14.77 -0.34
N SER A 50 1.22 15.68 -0.93
CA SER A 50 0.68 16.99 -1.29
C SER A 50 0.12 16.96 -2.71
N ASP A 51 -1.06 17.53 -2.91
CA ASP A 51 -1.72 17.64 -4.22
C ASP A 51 -1.26 18.84 -5.04
N GLY A 52 -0.24 19.58 -4.57
CA GLY A 52 0.28 20.79 -5.21
C GLY A 52 -0.46 22.08 -4.85
N ASN A 53 -1.64 21.99 -4.21
CA ASN A 53 -2.45 23.14 -3.77
C ASN A 53 -2.39 23.34 -2.24
N GLN A 54 -1.29 22.91 -1.60
CA GLN A 54 -1.09 22.92 -0.14
C GLN A 54 -2.07 22.02 0.64
N HIS A 55 -2.88 21.20 -0.04
CA HIS A 55 -3.68 20.19 0.62
C HIS A 55 -2.86 18.92 0.80
N LEU A 56 -3.03 18.28 1.96
CA LEU A 56 -2.40 17.02 2.30
C LEU A 56 -3.45 15.91 2.19
N THR A 57 -3.18 14.89 1.41
CA THR A 57 -3.99 13.67 1.33
C THR A 57 -3.29 12.54 2.07
N LEU A 58 -4.05 11.80 2.87
CA LEU A 58 -3.59 10.53 3.43
C LEU A 58 -3.81 9.45 2.39
N GLU A 59 -2.73 8.93 1.85
CA GLU A 59 -2.74 7.84 0.89
C GLU A 59 -2.55 6.50 1.60
N SER A 60 -3.06 5.44 0.99
CA SER A 60 -2.81 4.08 1.46
C SER A 60 -2.83 3.05 0.36
N ALA A 61 -2.01 2.00 0.50
CA ALA A 61 -1.94 0.90 -0.46
C ALA A 61 -1.70 -0.44 0.24
N LEU A 62 -2.38 -1.49 -0.23
CA LEU A 62 -2.10 -2.87 0.16
C LEU A 62 -0.86 -3.37 -0.61
N ILE A 63 0.21 -3.68 0.10
CA ILE A 63 1.51 -4.08 -0.48
C ILE A 63 1.69 -5.60 -0.45
N ALA A 64 1.14 -6.26 0.56
CA ALA A 64 1.14 -7.71 0.63
C ALA A 64 -0.14 -8.23 1.29
N PHE A 65 -0.59 -9.39 0.80
CA PHE A 65 -1.67 -10.15 1.37
C PHE A 65 -1.34 -11.64 1.29
N HIS A 66 -1.48 -12.36 2.40
CA HIS A 66 -1.29 -13.81 2.50
C HIS A 66 -2.47 -14.43 3.24
#